data_AF-A0A7K8DWM5-F1
#
_entry.id   AF-A0A7K8DWM5-F1
#
_cell.length_a   1.000
_cell.length_b   1.000
_cell.length_c   1.000
_cell.angle_alpha   90.00
_cell.angle_beta   90.00
_cell.angle_gamma   90.00
#
_symmetry.space_group_name_H-M   'P 1'
#
loop_
_entity.id
_entity.type
_entity.pdbx_description
1 polymer ?
#
loop_
_entity_poly.entity_id
_entity_poly.type
_entity_poly.pdbx_seq_one_letter_code
_entity_poly.pdbx_strand_id
1 'polypeptide(L)'
;ERAAKAARELDASRHAKDALNLAQMQEQTLQLEQQTKLKEYEAAIEQLKNEQIRVQAEERRKTLSEETKQHQARAQYQDKLARQRYDEQMRQQQLANEENLRKQEESVQKQEAMRRATVEREMELRHKNEMLRVEAEARARAKAERENADIIREQIRLKAAEHRQTVLESLKTAGMLFGEGFRAFVTDWDKVTATVAGLTLLAVGVYSAKNATAVAGRYIEARLGKPSLVRETSRITVLEALKHPIKVGKRLTSKAQDALEGVVLSPQLEARVRDIAIATRNTKKNKSLYRNILMYGPPGTGKTLFAKKLAVHSGMDYAIMTGGDVAPMGREGVTAMHKLFDWANTSRRGLLLFVDEADAFLRKRATEKISEDLRATLNAFLHRTGQHSNKFMLVLASNQPEQFDWAINDRIDEMVNFDLPQLEERERLVRMYFDQHVLQPATEGKQRLKLAQFDYGKKCSEIARLTEGMSGREISQLAVAWQVS
;
A
#
# COMPACT_ATOMS: atom_id res chain seq x y z
N GLU A 1 -113.58 -42.24 -6.93
CA GLU A 1 -115.00 -42.21 -6.47
C GLU A 1 -115.20 -42.51 -4.98
N ARG A 2 -114.63 -43.58 -4.40
CA ARG A 2 -114.82 -43.89 -2.96
C ARG A 2 -114.34 -42.78 -2.00
N ALA A 3 -113.18 -42.17 -2.28
CA ALA A 3 -112.66 -41.05 -1.49
C ALA A 3 -113.54 -39.79 -1.57
N ALA A 4 -114.15 -39.53 -2.72
CA ALA A 4 -115.03 -38.36 -2.91
C ALA A 4 -116.38 -38.52 -2.19
N LYS A 5 -116.88 -39.74 -2.02
CA LYS A 5 -118.10 -40.03 -1.26
C LYS A 5 -117.85 -39.89 0.25
N ALA A 6 -116.73 -40.41 0.75
CA ALA A 6 -116.31 -40.26 2.14
C ALA A 6 -116.04 -38.79 2.53
N ALA A 7 -115.47 -37.98 1.62
CA ALA A 7 -115.25 -36.55 1.84
C ALA A 7 -116.56 -35.77 2.03
N ARG A 8 -117.63 -36.08 1.27
CA ARG A 8 -118.95 -35.44 1.43
C ARG A 8 -119.66 -35.81 2.74
N GLU A 9 -119.49 -37.04 3.21
CA GLU A 9 -120.05 -37.50 4.50
C GLU A 9 -119.29 -36.90 5.70
N LEU A 10 -117.97 -36.70 5.56
CA LEU A 10 -117.15 -36.00 6.55
C LEU A 10 -117.52 -34.51 6.66
N ASP A 11 -117.81 -33.83 5.55
CA ASP A 11 -118.16 -32.40 5.51
C ASP A 11 -119.53 -32.09 6.17
N ALA A 12 -120.43 -33.09 6.24
CA ALA A 12 -121.73 -32.99 6.91
C ALA A 12 -121.67 -33.28 8.44
N SER A 13 -120.52 -33.71 8.96
CA SER A 13 -120.30 -34.02 10.38
C SER A 13 -119.96 -32.78 11.20
N ARG A 14 -120.41 -32.71 12.45
CA ARG A 14 -120.07 -31.61 13.39
C ARG A 14 -118.57 -31.46 13.65
N HIS A 15 -117.75 -32.47 13.34
CA HIS A 15 -116.30 -32.50 13.57
C HIS A 15 -115.47 -32.34 12.27
N ALA A 16 -116.09 -32.00 11.14
CA ALA A 16 -115.42 -31.85 9.84
C ALA A 16 -114.19 -30.92 9.90
N LYS A 17 -114.33 -29.80 10.63
CA LYS A 17 -113.29 -28.78 10.78
C LYS A 17 -112.09 -29.27 11.61
N ASP A 18 -112.32 -30.07 12.64
CA ASP A 18 -111.26 -30.65 13.47
C ASP A 18 -110.51 -31.75 12.69
N ALA A 19 -111.22 -32.56 11.91
CA ALA A 19 -110.61 -33.57 11.04
C ALA A 19 -109.74 -32.94 9.93
N LEU A 20 -110.20 -31.83 9.33
CA LEU A 20 -109.42 -31.06 8.35
C LEU A 20 -108.15 -30.47 8.98
N ASN A 21 -108.25 -29.85 10.16
CA ASN A 21 -107.10 -29.31 10.88
C ASN A 21 -106.08 -30.40 11.25
N LEU A 22 -106.55 -31.58 11.66
CA LEU A 22 -105.69 -32.71 12.00
C LEU A 22 -104.99 -33.28 10.75
N ALA A 23 -105.67 -33.35 9.61
CA ALA A 23 -105.06 -33.72 8.33
C ALA A 23 -104.02 -32.69 7.86
N GLN A 24 -104.31 -31.39 8.01
CA GLN A 24 -103.36 -30.31 7.71
C GLN A 24 -102.12 -30.38 8.62
N MET A 25 -102.30 -30.64 9.92
CA MET A 25 -101.18 -30.85 10.84
C MET A 25 -100.37 -32.09 10.47
N GLN A 26 -101.01 -33.19 10.09
CA GLN A 26 -100.32 -34.40 9.62
C GLN A 26 -99.50 -34.13 8.34
N GLU A 27 -100.07 -33.45 7.34
CA GLU A 27 -99.31 -33.05 6.15
C GLU A 27 -98.13 -32.14 6.49
N GLN A 28 -98.31 -31.17 7.39
CA GLN A 28 -97.20 -30.31 7.84
C GLN A 28 -96.10 -31.10 8.55
N THR A 29 -96.46 -32.04 9.44
CA THR A 29 -95.47 -32.91 10.10
C THR A 29 -94.71 -33.77 9.10
N LEU A 30 -95.41 -34.29 8.08
CA LEU A 30 -94.82 -35.15 7.06
C LEU A 30 -93.88 -34.34 6.13
N GLN A 31 -94.24 -33.09 5.81
CA GLN A 31 -93.36 -32.16 5.09
C GLN A 31 -92.12 -31.79 5.92
N LEU A 32 -92.28 -31.54 7.22
CA LEU A 32 -91.17 -31.29 8.14
C LEU A 32 -90.22 -32.48 8.23
N GLU A 33 -90.74 -33.71 8.35
CA GLU A 33 -89.93 -34.94 8.36
C GLU A 33 -89.18 -35.16 7.04
N GLN A 34 -89.79 -34.82 5.89
CA GLN A 34 -89.10 -34.87 4.61
C GLN A 34 -87.98 -33.83 4.53
N GLN A 35 -88.22 -32.61 5.02
CA GLN A 35 -87.20 -31.57 5.08
C GLN A 35 -86.05 -31.92 6.02
N THR A 36 -86.32 -32.54 7.18
CA THR A 36 -85.25 -32.98 8.08
C THR A 36 -84.41 -34.08 7.44
N LYS A 37 -85.04 -35.08 6.79
CA LYS A 37 -84.30 -36.13 6.06
C LYS A 37 -83.46 -35.57 4.93
N LEU A 38 -83.96 -34.60 4.16
CA LEU A 38 -83.18 -33.93 3.11
C LEU A 38 -81.95 -33.23 3.67
N LYS A 39 -82.09 -32.51 4.79
CA LYS A 39 -80.96 -31.87 5.47
C LYS A 39 -79.94 -32.86 6.03
N GLU A 40 -80.40 -34.00 6.55
CA GLU A 40 -79.52 -35.10 6.98
C GLU A 40 -78.71 -35.67 5.80
N TYR A 41 -79.34 -35.87 4.65
CA TYR A 41 -78.65 -36.31 3.43
C TYR A 41 -77.65 -35.27 2.92
N GLU A 42 -78.01 -33.99 2.92
CA GLU A 42 -77.09 -32.90 2.54
C GLU A 42 -75.86 -32.87 3.46
N ALA A 43 -76.07 -32.97 4.79
CA ALA A 43 -74.98 -33.03 5.75
C ALA A 43 -74.08 -34.26 5.54
N ALA A 44 -74.66 -35.42 5.24
CA ALA A 44 -73.90 -36.64 4.94
C ALA A 44 -73.05 -36.49 3.65
N ILE A 45 -73.60 -35.85 2.60
CA ILE A 45 -72.87 -35.57 1.36
C ILE A 45 -71.72 -34.60 1.61
N GLU A 46 -71.92 -33.57 2.42
CA GLU A 46 -70.86 -32.63 2.79
C GLU A 46 -69.74 -33.29 3.59
N GLN A 47 -70.09 -34.18 4.53
CA GLN A 47 -69.09 -34.96 5.28
C GLN A 47 -68.25 -35.83 4.34
N LEU A 48 -68.87 -36.55 3.40
CA LEU A 48 -68.15 -37.36 2.42
C LEU A 48 -67.23 -36.52 1.52
N LYS A 49 -67.67 -35.32 1.09
CA LYS A 49 -66.82 -34.40 0.33
C LYS A 49 -65.62 -33.92 1.15
N ASN A 50 -65.83 -33.57 2.41
CA ASN A 50 -64.76 -33.15 3.31
C ASN A 50 -63.74 -34.27 3.55
N GLU A 51 -64.21 -35.50 3.71
CA GLU A 51 -63.33 -36.67 3.87
C GLU A 51 -62.52 -36.92 2.60
N GLN A 52 -63.13 -36.83 1.42
CA GLN A 52 -62.43 -36.96 0.14
C GLN A 52 -61.35 -35.89 -0.05
N ILE A 53 -61.64 -34.63 0.30
CA ILE A 53 -60.67 -33.53 0.26
C ILE A 53 -59.50 -33.82 1.23
N ARG A 54 -59.80 -34.34 2.42
CA ARG A 54 -58.77 -34.69 3.41
C ARG A 54 -57.85 -35.82 2.92
N VAL A 55 -58.41 -36.88 2.35
CA VAL A 55 -57.62 -37.99 1.77
C VAL A 55 -56.72 -37.49 0.64
N GLN A 56 -57.25 -36.68 -0.28
CA GLN A 56 -56.44 -36.09 -1.36
C GLN A 56 -55.34 -35.16 -0.84
N ALA A 57 -55.61 -34.39 0.22
CA ALA A 57 -54.61 -33.55 0.85
C ALA A 57 -53.49 -34.38 1.52
N GLU A 58 -53.84 -35.50 2.15
CA GLU A 58 -52.86 -36.43 2.74
C GLU A 58 -52.00 -37.11 1.68
N GLU A 59 -52.58 -37.55 0.56
CA GLU A 59 -51.83 -38.11 -0.57
C GLU A 59 -50.85 -37.09 -1.15
N ARG A 60 -51.30 -35.85 -1.41
CA ARG A 60 -50.41 -34.78 -1.89
C ARG A 60 -49.28 -34.46 -0.92
N ARG A 61 -49.53 -34.50 0.39
CA ARG A 61 -48.48 -34.32 1.40
C ARG A 61 -47.44 -35.45 1.34
N LYS A 62 -47.88 -36.69 1.14
CA LYS A 62 -46.98 -37.84 1.00
C LYS A 62 -46.12 -37.73 -0.26
N THR A 63 -46.70 -37.38 -1.41
CA THR A 63 -45.94 -37.22 -2.66
C THR A 63 -44.94 -36.07 -2.56
N LEU A 64 -45.36 -34.92 -2.03
CA LEU A 64 -44.48 -33.76 -1.84
C LEU A 64 -43.31 -34.10 -0.90
N SER A 65 -43.56 -34.83 0.19
CA SER A 65 -42.53 -35.30 1.11
C SER A 65 -41.49 -36.16 0.41
N GLU A 66 -41.92 -37.14 -0.40
CA GLU A 66 -40.99 -38.01 -1.14
C GLU A 66 -40.20 -37.23 -2.21
N GLU A 67 -40.83 -36.30 -2.92
CA GLU A 67 -40.15 -35.42 -3.87
C GLU A 67 -39.09 -34.54 -3.17
N THR A 68 -39.41 -33.96 -2.01
CA THR A 68 -38.43 -33.19 -1.24
C THR A 68 -37.25 -34.04 -0.77
N LYS A 69 -37.48 -35.29 -0.33
CA LYS A 69 -36.39 -36.22 0.01
C LYS A 69 -35.50 -36.50 -1.18
N GLN A 70 -36.08 -36.76 -2.36
CA GLN A 70 -35.31 -36.99 -3.58
C GLN A 70 -34.51 -35.75 -4.01
N HIS A 71 -35.10 -34.56 -3.91
CA HIS A 71 -34.41 -33.30 -4.18
C HIS A 71 -33.24 -33.07 -3.22
N GLN A 72 -33.43 -33.30 -1.92
CA GLN A 72 -32.35 -33.19 -0.93
C GLN A 72 -31.22 -34.19 -1.20
N ALA A 73 -31.54 -35.45 -1.52
CA ALA A 73 -30.55 -36.47 -1.85
C ALA A 73 -29.73 -36.09 -3.11
N ARG A 74 -30.41 -35.58 -4.16
CA ARG A 74 -29.73 -35.08 -5.37
C ARG A 74 -28.82 -33.89 -5.08
N ALA A 75 -29.28 -32.94 -4.27
CA ALA A 75 -28.48 -31.77 -3.89
C ALA A 75 -27.22 -32.17 -3.10
N GLN A 76 -27.34 -33.07 -2.12
CA GLN A 76 -26.19 -33.59 -1.36
C GLN A 76 -25.21 -34.34 -2.24
N TYR A 77 -25.71 -35.14 -3.19
CA TYR A 77 -24.85 -35.86 -4.13
C TYR A 77 -24.08 -34.90 -5.06
N GLN A 78 -24.74 -33.85 -5.55
CA GLN A 78 -24.11 -32.81 -6.35
C GLN A 78 -23.05 -32.04 -5.55
N ASP A 79 -23.32 -31.68 -4.29
CA ASP A 79 -22.33 -31.02 -3.42
C ASP A 79 -21.10 -31.91 -3.21
N LYS A 80 -21.30 -33.22 -2.98
CA LYS A 80 -20.20 -34.18 -2.82
C LYS A 80 -19.33 -34.26 -4.09
N LEU A 81 -19.95 -34.33 -5.27
CA LEU A 81 -19.25 -34.31 -6.56
C LEU A 81 -18.50 -33.01 -6.79
N ALA A 82 -19.09 -31.87 -6.43
CA ALA A 82 -18.45 -30.57 -6.56
C ALA A 82 -17.18 -30.47 -5.68
N ARG A 83 -17.25 -30.94 -4.43
CA ARG A 83 -16.08 -31.01 -3.54
C ARG A 83 -14.98 -31.90 -4.10
N GLN A 84 -15.34 -33.08 -4.64
CA GLN A 84 -14.36 -33.98 -5.26
C GLN A 84 -13.66 -33.34 -6.46
N ARG A 85 -14.41 -32.67 -7.36
CA ARG A 85 -13.82 -31.95 -8.50
C ARG A 85 -12.92 -30.81 -8.06
N TYR A 86 -13.32 -30.09 -7.02
CA TYR A 86 -12.52 -29.01 -6.46
C TYR A 86 -11.20 -29.53 -5.87
N ASP A 87 -11.25 -30.59 -5.07
CA ASP A 87 -10.06 -31.22 -4.50
C ASP A 87 -9.09 -31.75 -5.58
N GLU A 88 -9.63 -32.35 -6.63
CA GLU A 88 -8.84 -32.85 -7.76
C GLU A 88 -8.18 -31.71 -8.55
N GLN A 89 -8.90 -30.61 -8.77
CA GLN A 89 -8.36 -29.40 -9.40
C GLN A 89 -7.25 -28.78 -8.55
N MET A 90 -7.42 -28.70 -7.24
CA MET A 90 -6.40 -28.19 -6.32
C MET A 90 -5.13 -29.07 -6.34
N ARG A 91 -5.27 -30.39 -6.38
CA ARG A 91 -4.12 -31.32 -6.51
C ARG A 91 -3.40 -31.15 -7.84
N GLN A 92 -4.12 -31.02 -8.95
CA GLN A 92 -3.49 -30.76 -10.25
C GLN A 92 -2.73 -29.43 -10.26
N GLN A 93 -3.29 -28.39 -9.62
CA GLN A 93 -2.62 -27.10 -9.50
C GLN A 93 -1.35 -27.18 -8.66
N GLN A 94 -1.37 -27.94 -7.56
CA GLN A 94 -0.18 -28.18 -6.74
C GLN A 94 0.92 -28.90 -7.52
N LEU A 95 0.59 -29.97 -8.25
CA LEU A 95 1.55 -30.70 -9.09
C LEU A 95 2.16 -29.81 -10.18
N ALA A 96 1.33 -29.00 -10.85
CA ALA A 96 1.81 -28.05 -11.86
C ALA A 96 2.74 -26.97 -11.25
N ASN A 97 2.44 -26.50 -10.05
CA ASN A 97 3.29 -25.54 -9.34
C ASN A 97 4.63 -26.18 -8.93
N GLU A 98 4.63 -27.42 -8.42
CA GLU A 98 5.85 -28.15 -8.09
C GLU A 98 6.73 -28.40 -9.32
N GLU A 99 6.15 -28.78 -10.46
CA GLU A 99 6.90 -28.94 -11.71
C GLU A 99 7.52 -27.61 -12.19
N ASN A 100 6.78 -26.51 -12.08
CA ASN A 100 7.28 -25.18 -12.43
C ASN A 100 8.42 -24.74 -11.50
N LEU A 101 8.30 -25.02 -10.20
CA LEU A 101 9.36 -24.73 -9.23
C LEU A 101 10.63 -25.52 -9.55
N ARG A 102 10.52 -26.82 -9.85
CA ARG A 102 11.66 -27.65 -10.26
C ARG A 102 12.36 -27.10 -11.50
N LYS A 103 11.60 -26.70 -12.54
CA LYS A 103 12.17 -26.09 -13.75
C LYS A 103 12.87 -24.75 -13.47
N GLN A 104 12.36 -23.95 -12.53
CA GLN A 104 13.00 -22.72 -12.09
C GLN A 104 14.31 -22.99 -11.33
N GLU A 105 14.31 -23.94 -10.40
CA GLU A 105 15.51 -24.35 -9.67
C GLU A 105 16.61 -24.84 -10.62
N GLU A 106 16.26 -25.68 -11.61
CA GLU A 106 17.20 -26.12 -12.65
C GLU A 106 17.76 -24.96 -13.48
N SER A 107 16.93 -23.96 -13.81
CA SER A 107 17.36 -22.76 -14.55
C SER A 107 18.33 -21.90 -13.73
N VAL A 108 18.03 -21.70 -12.44
CA VAL A 108 18.88 -20.95 -11.52
C VAL A 108 20.22 -21.65 -11.34
N GLN A 109 20.23 -22.98 -11.14
CA GLN A 109 21.47 -23.75 -11.04
C GLN A 109 22.33 -23.64 -12.30
N LYS A 110 21.71 -23.68 -13.50
CA LYS A 110 22.42 -23.45 -14.78
C LYS A 110 23.01 -22.03 -14.86
N GLN A 111 22.28 -21.01 -14.42
CA GLN A 111 22.78 -19.63 -14.40
C GLN A 111 23.93 -19.44 -13.40
N GLU A 112 23.84 -20.05 -12.21
CA GLU A 112 24.90 -20.00 -11.21
C GLU A 112 26.16 -20.72 -11.69
N ALA A 113 26.03 -21.89 -12.33
CA ALA A 113 27.15 -22.60 -12.94
C ALA A 113 27.83 -21.76 -14.04
N MET A 114 27.04 -21.11 -14.91
CA MET A 114 27.55 -20.22 -15.94
C MET A 114 28.30 -19.02 -15.34
N ARG A 115 27.75 -18.40 -14.28
CA ARG A 115 28.41 -17.29 -13.56
C ARG A 115 29.73 -17.72 -12.93
N ARG A 116 29.76 -18.89 -12.28
CA ARG A 116 31.00 -19.44 -11.70
C ARG A 116 32.05 -19.66 -12.79
N ALA A 117 31.67 -20.27 -13.91
CA ALA A 117 32.58 -20.46 -15.04
C ALA A 117 33.10 -19.13 -15.63
N THR A 118 32.25 -18.09 -15.73
CA THR A 118 32.72 -16.77 -16.18
C THR A 118 33.70 -16.11 -15.22
N VAL A 119 33.47 -16.22 -13.91
CA VAL A 119 34.37 -15.65 -12.90
C VAL A 119 35.72 -16.38 -12.90
N GLU A 120 35.69 -17.71 -13.02
CA GLU A 120 36.90 -18.54 -13.12
C GLU A 120 37.72 -18.15 -14.36
N ARG A 121 37.06 -18.00 -15.51
CA ARG A 121 37.67 -17.52 -16.76
C ARG A 121 38.30 -16.14 -16.62
N GLU A 122 37.63 -15.21 -15.95
CA GLU A 122 38.17 -13.88 -15.67
C GLU A 122 39.38 -13.93 -14.74
N MET A 123 39.34 -14.76 -13.69
CA MET A 123 40.45 -14.94 -12.77
C MET A 123 41.67 -15.55 -13.48
N GLU A 124 41.49 -16.54 -14.35
CA GLU A 124 42.56 -17.10 -15.17
C GLU A 124 43.20 -16.04 -16.07
N LEU A 125 42.39 -15.22 -16.74
CA LEU A 125 42.87 -14.14 -17.60
C LEU A 125 43.63 -13.07 -16.81
N ARG A 126 43.11 -12.68 -15.64
CA ARG A 126 43.78 -11.73 -14.73
C ARG A 126 45.12 -12.29 -14.25
N HIS A 127 45.13 -13.53 -13.78
CA HIS A 127 46.36 -14.18 -13.34
C HIS A 127 47.39 -14.26 -14.46
N LYS A 128 46.97 -14.61 -15.68
CA LYS A 128 47.85 -14.64 -16.86
C LYS A 128 48.40 -13.26 -17.19
N ASN A 129 47.57 -12.21 -17.13
CA ASN A 129 48.01 -10.83 -17.39
C ASN A 129 48.96 -10.31 -16.30
N GLU A 130 48.70 -10.64 -15.03
CA GLU A 130 49.59 -10.30 -13.92
C GLU A 130 50.94 -10.99 -14.06
N MET A 131 50.96 -12.28 -14.40
CA MET A 131 52.20 -13.02 -14.64
C MET A 131 53.02 -12.40 -15.79
N LEU A 132 52.38 -12.04 -16.90
CA LEU A 132 53.04 -11.36 -18.02
C LEU A 132 53.59 -9.99 -17.62
N ARG A 133 52.86 -9.24 -16.80
CA ARG A 133 53.30 -7.93 -16.30
C ARG A 133 54.50 -8.06 -15.37
N VAL A 134 54.46 -9.02 -14.43
CA VAL A 134 55.58 -9.29 -13.52
C VAL A 134 56.81 -9.73 -14.30
N GLU A 135 56.67 -10.57 -15.32
CA GLU A 135 57.77 -11.00 -16.18
C GLU A 135 58.37 -9.82 -16.96
N ALA A 136 57.52 -8.94 -17.51
CA ALA A 136 57.95 -7.74 -18.22
C ALA A 136 58.66 -6.74 -17.29
N GLU A 137 58.10 -6.49 -16.09
CA GLU A 137 58.71 -5.63 -15.07
C GLU A 137 60.04 -6.21 -14.57
N ALA A 138 60.13 -7.53 -14.34
CA ALA A 138 61.36 -8.19 -13.95
C ALA A 138 62.44 -8.08 -15.03
N ARG A 139 62.09 -8.25 -16.32
CA ARG A 139 63.02 -8.04 -17.44
C ARG A 139 63.48 -6.59 -17.55
N ALA A 140 62.56 -5.63 -17.37
CA ALA A 140 62.89 -4.20 -17.39
C ALA A 140 63.80 -3.82 -16.22
N ARG A 141 63.51 -4.31 -15.02
CA ARG A 141 64.36 -4.13 -13.83
C ARG A 141 65.73 -4.76 -14.00
N ALA A 142 65.81 -5.99 -14.50
CA ALA A 142 67.09 -6.64 -14.77
C ALA A 142 67.95 -5.88 -15.79
N LYS A 143 67.32 -5.23 -16.78
CA LYS A 143 68.02 -4.35 -17.74
C LYS A 143 68.49 -3.05 -17.09
N ALA A 144 67.62 -2.39 -16.32
CA ALA A 144 67.96 -1.16 -15.60
C ALA A 144 69.04 -1.39 -14.52
N GLU A 145 69.02 -2.53 -13.83
CA GLU A 145 70.05 -2.90 -12.86
C GLU A 145 71.41 -3.15 -13.53
N ARG A 146 71.44 -3.70 -14.74
CA ARG A 146 72.69 -3.85 -15.51
C ARG A 146 73.27 -2.50 -15.92
N GLU A 147 72.43 -1.56 -16.31
CA GLU A 147 72.84 -0.19 -16.70
C GLU A 147 73.25 0.64 -15.47
N ASN A 148 72.61 0.43 -14.32
CA ASN A 148 72.91 1.15 -13.08
C ASN A 148 74.05 0.52 -12.26
N ALA A 149 74.49 -0.70 -12.57
CA ALA A 149 75.53 -1.41 -11.82
C ALA A 149 76.87 -0.65 -11.78
N ASP A 150 77.21 0.06 -12.85
CA ASP A 150 78.46 0.83 -12.93
C ASP A 150 78.39 2.12 -12.11
N ILE A 151 77.23 2.79 -12.07
CA ILE A 151 76.97 4.00 -11.27
C ILE A 151 76.92 3.65 -9.77
N ILE A 152 76.33 2.50 -9.43
CA ILE A 152 76.20 2.02 -8.05
C ILE A 152 77.56 1.61 -7.47
N ARG A 153 78.48 1.04 -8.27
CA ARG A 153 79.84 0.70 -7.80
C ARG A 153 80.64 1.92 -7.34
N GLU A 154 80.52 3.06 -8.03
CA GLU A 154 81.17 4.30 -7.63
C GLU A 154 80.53 4.91 -6.37
N GLN A 155 79.20 4.91 -6.28
CA GLN A 155 78.51 5.41 -5.09
C GLN A 155 78.72 4.53 -3.85
N ILE A 156 78.86 3.21 -4.01
CA ILE A 156 79.18 2.27 -2.91
C ILE A 156 80.57 2.55 -2.35
N ARG A 157 81.57 2.88 -3.19
CA ARG A 157 82.91 3.25 -2.71
C ARG A 157 82.91 4.52 -1.85
N LEU A 158 82.11 5.52 -2.24
CA LEU A 158 82.00 6.79 -1.51
C LEU A 158 81.17 6.66 -0.23
N LYS A 159 80.03 5.95 -0.27
CA LYS A 159 79.17 5.74 0.91
C LYS A 159 79.75 4.73 1.92
N ALA A 160 80.58 3.79 1.49
CA ALA A 160 81.27 2.85 2.40
C ALA A 160 82.28 3.54 3.34
N ALA A 161 82.78 4.73 2.96
CA ALA A 161 83.66 5.53 3.81
C ALA A 161 82.86 6.26 4.91
N GLU A 162 81.67 6.79 4.62
CA GLU A 162 80.85 7.55 5.58
C GLU A 162 79.97 6.66 6.47
N HIS A 163 79.52 5.49 5.99
CA HIS A 163 78.59 4.65 6.74
C HIS A 163 79.27 3.73 7.79
N ARG A 164 80.60 3.53 7.70
CA ARG A 164 81.35 2.71 8.68
C ARG A 164 81.39 3.34 10.08
N GLN A 165 81.36 4.66 10.20
CA GLN A 165 81.37 5.36 11.49
C GLN A 165 79.97 5.43 12.12
N THR A 166 78.95 5.73 11.31
CA THR A 166 77.56 5.94 11.80
C THR A 166 76.85 4.63 12.20
N VAL A 167 77.21 3.50 11.59
CA VAL A 167 76.64 2.18 11.91
C VAL A 167 77.21 1.60 13.21
N LEU A 168 78.43 1.97 13.60
CA LEU A 168 79.04 1.51 14.86
C LEU A 168 78.41 2.16 16.10
N GLU A 169 77.92 3.41 16.00
CA GLU A 169 77.25 4.10 17.12
C GLU A 169 75.78 3.69 17.28
N SER A 170 75.06 3.48 16.18
CA SER A 170 73.65 3.05 16.22
C SER A 170 73.49 1.58 16.65
N LEU A 171 74.44 0.70 16.31
CA LEU A 171 74.48 -0.69 16.80
C LEU A 171 74.77 -0.79 18.31
N LYS A 172 75.59 0.11 18.86
CA LYS A 172 75.89 0.14 20.30
C LYS A 172 74.70 0.60 21.14
N THR A 173 73.86 1.48 20.57
CA THR A 173 72.71 2.07 21.25
C THR A 173 71.44 1.21 21.13
N ALA A 174 71.22 0.58 19.97
CA ALA A 174 70.12 -0.37 19.78
C ALA A 174 70.36 -1.72 20.49
N GLY A 175 71.62 -2.16 20.61
CA GLY A 175 71.98 -3.39 21.32
C GLY A 175 71.70 -3.36 22.83
N MET A 176 71.82 -2.18 23.48
CA MET A 176 71.49 -2.03 24.90
C MET A 176 69.97 -2.02 25.16
N LEU A 177 69.17 -1.42 24.28
CA LEU A 177 67.71 -1.33 24.45
C LEU A 177 66.99 -2.66 24.16
N PHE A 178 67.50 -3.48 23.23
CA PHE A 178 66.92 -4.80 22.95
C PHE A 178 67.35 -5.86 23.98
N GLY A 179 68.53 -5.74 24.60
CA GLY A 179 69.07 -6.74 25.54
C GLY A 179 68.36 -6.77 26.90
N GLU A 180 67.95 -5.62 27.44
CA GLU A 180 67.24 -5.54 28.73
C GLU A 180 65.73 -5.80 28.58
N GLY A 181 65.10 -5.38 27.48
CA GLY A 181 63.68 -5.61 27.24
C GLY A 181 63.32 -7.08 26.97
N PHE A 182 64.20 -7.82 26.27
CA PHE A 182 63.92 -9.21 25.90
C PHE A 182 64.17 -10.20 27.05
N ARG A 183 65.14 -9.93 27.95
CA ARG A 183 65.37 -10.78 29.14
C ARG A 183 64.25 -10.70 30.18
N ALA A 184 63.60 -9.54 30.32
CA ALA A 184 62.41 -9.37 31.17
C ALA A 184 61.16 -10.02 30.56
N PHE A 185 61.10 -10.16 29.23
CA PHE A 185 59.99 -10.81 28.53
C PHE A 185 60.10 -12.34 28.50
N VAL A 186 61.31 -12.90 28.52
CA VAL A 186 61.53 -14.36 28.44
C VAL A 186 61.50 -15.06 29.81
N THR A 187 61.60 -14.33 30.92
CA THR A 187 61.67 -14.92 32.28
C THR A 187 60.35 -14.90 33.06
N ASP A 188 59.43 -13.98 32.74
CA ASP A 188 58.13 -13.87 33.42
C ASP A 188 56.99 -14.40 32.53
N TRP A 189 56.65 -15.69 32.69
CA TRP A 189 55.50 -16.31 32.00
C TRP A 189 54.17 -15.60 32.30
N ASP A 190 54.02 -15.01 33.48
CA ASP A 190 52.82 -14.24 33.85
C ASP A 190 52.68 -12.92 33.09
N LYS A 191 53.81 -12.27 32.73
CA LYS A 191 53.78 -11.01 31.95
C LYS A 191 53.55 -11.26 30.46
N VAL A 192 54.10 -12.35 29.91
CA VAL A 192 53.86 -12.75 28.52
C VAL A 192 52.39 -13.15 28.33
N THR A 193 51.84 -13.96 29.24
CA THR A 193 50.43 -14.37 29.18
C THR A 193 49.50 -13.16 29.34
N ALA A 194 49.79 -12.23 30.26
CA ALA A 194 49.03 -10.99 30.38
C ALA A 194 49.09 -10.11 29.13
N THR A 195 50.24 -10.03 28.46
CA THR A 195 50.40 -9.23 27.23
C THR A 195 49.66 -9.85 26.05
N VAL A 196 49.75 -11.17 25.89
CA VAL A 196 49.02 -11.92 24.84
C VAL A 196 47.51 -11.91 25.12
N ALA A 197 47.10 -12.06 26.38
CA ALA A 197 45.71 -11.93 26.81
C ALA A 197 45.19 -10.50 26.58
N GLY A 198 46.02 -9.48 26.85
CA GLY A 198 45.68 -8.07 26.60
C GLY A 198 45.52 -7.76 25.11
N LEU A 199 46.44 -8.23 24.26
CA LEU A 199 46.36 -8.07 22.81
C LEU A 199 45.19 -8.84 22.20
N THR A 200 44.89 -10.05 22.68
CA THR A 200 43.72 -10.82 22.22
C THR A 200 42.42 -10.20 22.70
N LEU A 201 42.32 -9.70 23.94
CA LEU A 201 41.16 -8.93 24.43
C LEU A 201 40.95 -7.64 23.64
N LEU A 202 42.03 -6.94 23.28
CA LEU A 202 41.95 -5.76 22.41
C LEU A 202 41.47 -6.14 21.00
N ALA A 203 42.01 -7.20 20.41
CA ALA A 203 41.59 -7.66 19.09
C ALA A 203 40.11 -8.11 19.09
N VAL A 204 39.69 -8.87 20.10
CA VAL A 204 38.29 -9.28 20.30
C VAL A 204 37.41 -8.07 20.56
N GLY A 205 37.86 -7.10 21.37
CA GLY A 205 37.16 -5.85 21.67
C GLY A 205 36.96 -4.99 20.42
N VAL A 206 37.99 -4.83 19.59
CA VAL A 206 37.91 -4.10 18.32
C VAL A 206 37.02 -4.82 17.31
N TYR A 207 37.14 -6.14 17.19
CA TYR A 207 36.31 -6.94 16.28
C TYR A 207 34.83 -6.94 16.67
N SER A 208 34.54 -7.13 17.96
CA SER A 208 33.18 -7.06 18.50
C SER A 208 32.60 -5.66 18.40
N ALA A 209 33.35 -4.60 18.70
CA ALA A 209 32.91 -3.22 18.53
C ALA A 209 32.62 -2.88 17.04
N LYS A 210 33.46 -3.34 16.11
CA LYS A 210 33.26 -3.10 14.67
C LYS A 210 32.00 -3.80 14.12
N ASN A 211 31.72 -5.02 14.57
CA ASN A 211 30.51 -5.75 14.17
C ASN A 211 29.26 -5.19 14.87
N ALA A 212 29.35 -4.84 16.15
CA ALA A 212 28.25 -4.24 16.90
C ALA A 212 27.85 -2.86 16.33
N THR A 213 28.82 -2.02 15.97
CA THR A 213 28.57 -0.72 15.34
C THR A 213 27.97 -0.84 13.94
N ALA A 214 28.38 -1.84 13.15
CA ALA A 214 27.77 -2.10 11.84
C ALA A 214 26.30 -2.54 11.95
N VAL A 215 25.97 -3.44 12.89
CA VAL A 215 24.60 -3.92 13.12
C VAL A 215 23.74 -2.82 13.73
N ALA A 216 24.25 -2.10 14.73
CA ALA A 216 23.56 -0.97 15.35
C ALA A 216 23.34 0.17 14.34
N GLY A 217 24.33 0.44 13.48
CA GLY A 217 24.24 1.42 12.40
C GLY A 217 23.10 1.11 11.43
N ARG A 218 23.01 -0.14 10.94
CA ARG A 218 21.90 -0.57 10.07
C ARG A 218 20.54 -0.51 10.77
N TYR A 219 20.48 -0.85 12.06
CA TYR A 219 19.25 -0.77 12.85
C TYR A 219 18.77 0.68 13.04
N ILE A 220 19.71 1.58 13.33
CA ILE A 220 19.48 3.02 13.45
C ILE A 220 19.07 3.61 12.10
N GLU A 221 19.75 3.25 11.02
CA GLU A 221 19.44 3.71 9.66
C GLU A 221 18.06 3.23 9.20
N ALA A 222 17.70 1.98 9.48
CA ALA A 222 16.37 1.45 9.15
C ALA A 222 15.23 2.13 9.92
N ARG A 223 15.50 2.63 11.13
CA ARG A 223 14.48 3.23 12.01
C ARG A 223 14.44 4.76 11.99
N LEU A 224 15.57 5.41 11.67
CA LEU A 224 15.73 6.87 11.68
C LEU A 224 16.08 7.45 10.30
N GLY A 225 16.54 6.64 9.36
CA GLY A 225 16.83 7.03 7.98
C GLY A 225 15.55 7.17 7.15
N LYS A 226 15.64 7.97 6.09
CA LYS A 226 14.58 8.14 5.09
C LYS A 226 14.56 6.88 4.19
N PRO A 227 13.43 6.15 4.06
CA PRO A 227 13.35 4.98 3.19
C PRO A 227 13.63 5.33 1.72
N SER A 228 14.15 4.37 0.95
CA SER A 228 14.51 4.56 -0.46
C SER A 228 13.34 4.96 -1.37
N LEU A 229 12.12 4.50 -1.04
CA LEU A 229 10.89 4.83 -1.79
C LEU A 229 10.37 6.25 -1.51
N VAL A 230 10.82 6.89 -0.43
CA VAL A 230 10.36 8.25 -0.09
C VAL A 230 11.18 9.24 -0.89
N ARG A 231 10.54 10.09 -1.70
CA ARG A 231 11.20 11.22 -2.38
C ARG A 231 11.30 12.43 -1.48
N GLU A 232 10.26 12.72 -0.71
CA GLU A 232 10.19 13.90 0.15
C GLU A 232 9.50 13.56 1.48
N THR A 233 9.95 14.14 2.59
CA THR A 233 9.29 13.99 3.90
C THR A 233 9.47 15.22 4.78
N SER A 234 8.50 15.47 5.66
CA SER A 234 8.62 16.46 6.75
C SER A 234 9.30 15.92 8.00
N ARG A 235 9.57 14.61 8.10
CA ARG A 235 10.16 14.02 9.31
C ARG A 235 11.59 14.51 9.45
N ILE A 236 11.85 15.13 10.61
CA ILE A 236 13.17 15.61 10.96
C ILE A 236 14.06 14.40 11.24
N THR A 237 15.11 14.24 10.44
CA THR A 237 16.13 13.22 10.69
C THR A 237 17.11 13.70 11.76
N VAL A 238 17.73 12.78 12.49
CA VAL A 238 18.71 13.12 13.54
C VAL A 238 19.87 13.94 12.96
N LEU A 239 20.33 13.60 11.76
CA LEU A 239 21.38 14.32 11.06
C LEU A 239 20.98 15.77 10.70
N GLU A 240 19.73 15.97 10.29
CA GLU A 240 19.20 17.30 9.97
C GLU A 240 19.00 18.16 11.22
N ALA A 241 18.55 17.55 12.33
CA ALA A 241 18.47 18.21 13.63
C ALA A 241 19.85 18.69 14.13
N LEU A 242 20.90 17.90 13.92
CA LEU A 242 22.27 18.27 14.26
C LEU A 242 22.83 19.37 13.35
N LYS A 243 22.59 19.29 12.03
CA LYS A 243 23.09 20.28 11.07
C LYS A 243 22.36 21.63 11.17
N HIS A 244 21.07 21.63 11.48
CA HIS A 244 20.22 22.82 11.44
C HIS A 244 19.28 22.94 12.66
N PRO A 245 19.82 23.08 13.88
CA PRO A 245 19.01 23.09 15.11
C PRO A 245 18.01 24.26 15.16
N ILE A 246 18.39 25.44 14.68
CA ILE A 246 17.54 26.65 14.69
C ILE A 246 16.35 26.50 13.71
N LYS A 247 16.59 25.96 12.51
CA LYS A 247 15.53 25.75 11.52
C LYS A 247 14.51 24.72 12.02
N VAL A 248 15.01 23.65 12.64
CA VAL A 248 14.17 22.60 13.23
C VAL A 248 13.33 23.15 14.39
N GLY A 249 13.92 23.97 15.27
CA GLY A 249 13.20 24.62 16.36
C GLY A 249 12.06 25.54 15.87
N LYS A 250 12.30 26.36 14.83
CA LYS A 250 11.24 27.16 14.19
C LYS A 250 10.13 26.31 13.56
N ARG A 251 10.48 25.18 12.94
CA ARG A 251 9.50 24.28 12.30
C ARG A 251 8.61 23.59 13.31
N LEU A 252 9.18 23.18 14.46
CA LEU A 252 8.44 22.57 15.56
C LEU A 252 7.48 23.55 16.25
N THR A 253 7.81 24.84 16.25
CA THR A 253 7.02 25.91 16.89
C THR A 253 6.04 26.62 15.95
N SER A 254 6.11 26.36 14.63
CA SER A 254 5.19 26.96 13.65
C SER A 254 3.74 26.54 13.91
N LYS A 255 2.82 27.51 13.92
CA LYS A 255 1.38 27.28 14.10
C LYS A 255 0.82 26.51 12.89
N ALA A 256 -0.24 25.74 13.13
CA ALA A 256 -0.99 25.10 12.06
C ALA A 256 -1.53 26.17 11.10
N GLN A 257 -1.04 26.16 9.86
CA GLN A 257 -1.53 27.00 8.77
C GLN A 257 -2.88 26.48 8.26
N ASP A 258 -3.63 27.31 7.54
CA ASP A 258 -4.86 26.87 6.90
C ASP A 258 -4.54 25.83 5.80
N ALA A 259 -5.36 24.77 5.73
CA ALA A 259 -5.18 23.67 4.78
C ALA A 259 -5.32 24.13 3.33
N LEU A 260 -6.04 25.23 3.11
CA LEU A 260 -6.35 25.77 1.80
C LEU A 260 -5.58 27.05 1.47
N GLU A 261 -4.66 27.49 2.34
CA GLU A 261 -3.85 28.68 2.09
C GLU A 261 -2.96 28.48 0.84
N GLY A 262 -3.22 29.29 -0.18
CA GLY A 262 -2.53 29.23 -1.48
C GLY A 262 -3.02 28.12 -2.41
N VAL A 263 -4.15 27.46 -2.10
CA VAL A 263 -4.76 26.44 -2.95
C VAL A 263 -6.08 26.99 -3.49
N VAL A 264 -6.18 27.12 -4.81
CA VAL A 264 -7.40 27.59 -5.48
C VAL A 264 -8.09 26.38 -6.11
N LEU A 265 -9.33 26.12 -5.69
CA LEU A 265 -10.18 25.02 -6.17
C LEU A 265 -11.58 25.56 -6.47
N SER A 266 -12.40 24.75 -7.13
CA SER A 266 -13.82 25.04 -7.30
C SER A 266 -14.53 25.12 -5.94
N PRO A 267 -15.57 25.95 -5.77
CA PRO A 267 -16.22 26.12 -4.48
C PRO A 267 -16.73 24.80 -3.86
N GLN A 268 -17.25 23.89 -4.69
CA GLN A 268 -17.72 22.59 -4.26
C GLN A 268 -16.58 21.68 -3.79
N LEU A 269 -15.48 21.66 -4.55
CA LEU A 269 -14.30 20.89 -4.19
C LEU A 269 -13.63 21.47 -2.93
N GLU A 270 -13.53 22.80 -2.83
CA GLU A 270 -12.97 23.51 -1.68
C GLU A 270 -13.72 23.15 -0.39
N ALA A 271 -15.05 23.14 -0.41
CA ALA A 271 -15.87 22.73 0.74
C ALA A 271 -15.58 21.28 1.14
N ARG A 272 -15.61 20.34 0.18
CA ARG A 272 -15.38 18.92 0.43
C ARG A 272 -13.98 18.66 0.99
N VAL A 273 -12.98 19.33 0.43
CA VAL A 273 -11.57 19.23 0.84
C VAL A 273 -11.36 19.82 2.24
N ARG A 274 -12.09 20.89 2.57
CA ARG A 274 -12.10 21.48 3.92
C ARG A 274 -12.69 20.51 4.95
N ASP A 275 -13.79 19.83 4.62
CA ASP A 275 -14.40 18.83 5.50
C ASP A 275 -13.44 17.67 5.78
N ILE A 276 -12.72 17.20 4.75
CA ILE A 276 -11.66 16.20 4.88
C ILE A 276 -10.56 16.69 5.82
N ALA A 277 -10.11 17.94 5.69
CA ALA A 277 -9.09 18.50 6.56
C ALA A 277 -9.54 18.59 8.03
N ILE A 278 -10.78 19.02 8.26
CA ILE A 278 -11.38 19.08 9.60
C ILE A 278 -11.53 17.68 10.18
N ALA A 279 -12.05 16.72 9.40
CA ALA A 279 -12.22 15.33 9.81
C ALA A 279 -10.87 14.70 10.17
N THR A 280 -9.83 14.88 9.34
CA THR A 280 -8.50 14.34 9.59
C THR A 280 -7.89 14.89 10.89
N ARG A 281 -8.02 16.20 11.10
CA ARG A 281 -7.56 16.86 12.33
C ARG A 281 -8.30 16.34 13.58
N ASN A 282 -9.61 16.14 13.48
CA ASN A 282 -10.44 15.59 14.55
C ASN A 282 -10.09 14.12 14.85
N THR A 283 -9.94 13.30 13.81
CA THR A 283 -9.50 11.90 13.92
C THR A 283 -8.18 11.80 14.67
N LYS A 284 -7.21 12.64 14.33
CA LYS A 284 -5.94 12.70 15.04
C LYS A 284 -6.12 13.09 16.52
N LYS A 285 -6.90 14.14 16.80
CA LYS A 285 -7.17 14.60 18.17
C LYS A 285 -7.81 13.49 19.02
N ASN A 286 -8.73 12.74 18.42
CA ASN A 286 -9.46 11.66 19.08
C ASN A 286 -8.74 10.30 19.02
N LYS A 287 -7.54 10.23 18.40
CA LYS A 287 -6.76 8.99 18.19
C LYS A 287 -7.56 7.87 17.50
N SER A 288 -8.49 8.24 16.63
CA SER A 288 -9.28 7.31 15.82
C SER A 288 -8.48 6.82 14.60
N LEU A 289 -9.08 5.92 13.83
CA LEU A 289 -8.51 5.37 12.60
C LEU A 289 -8.61 6.40 11.47
N TYR A 290 -7.50 6.60 10.74
CA TYR A 290 -7.48 7.50 9.58
C TYR A 290 -8.21 6.88 8.40
N ARG A 291 -8.92 7.74 7.66
CA ARG A 291 -9.57 7.38 6.40
C ARG A 291 -8.56 7.48 5.26
N ASN A 292 -8.59 6.52 4.35
CA ASN A 292 -7.77 6.52 3.14
C ASN A 292 -8.47 7.31 2.04
N ILE A 293 -7.70 8.14 1.33
CA ILE A 293 -8.22 9.05 0.31
C ILE A 293 -7.59 8.72 -1.04
N LEU A 294 -8.40 8.68 -2.09
CA LEU A 294 -7.94 8.70 -3.48
C LEU A 294 -8.23 10.06 -4.10
N MET A 295 -7.19 10.73 -4.58
CA MET A 295 -7.26 11.96 -5.35
C MET A 295 -7.05 11.63 -6.82
N TYR A 296 -7.98 11.96 -7.69
CA TYR A 296 -7.84 11.68 -9.12
C TYR A 296 -8.09 12.91 -9.98
N GLY A 297 -7.65 12.86 -11.24
CA GLY A 297 -7.83 13.93 -12.22
C GLY A 297 -6.53 14.25 -12.97
N PRO A 298 -6.53 15.23 -13.90
CA PRO A 298 -5.38 15.55 -14.75
C PRO A 298 -4.11 15.95 -13.98
N PRO A 299 -2.91 15.77 -14.55
CA PRO A 299 -1.67 16.24 -13.92
C PRO A 299 -1.69 17.77 -13.74
N GLY A 300 -1.00 18.27 -12.71
CA GLY A 300 -0.86 19.71 -12.49
C GLY A 300 -2.07 20.41 -11.84
N THR A 301 -3.08 19.68 -11.38
CA THR A 301 -4.27 20.22 -10.67
C THR A 301 -4.10 20.39 -9.16
N GLY A 302 -2.90 20.17 -8.62
CA GLY A 302 -2.59 20.48 -7.22
C GLY A 302 -2.79 19.35 -6.21
N LYS A 303 -3.04 18.11 -6.64
CA LYS A 303 -3.19 16.91 -5.76
C LYS A 303 -2.07 16.80 -4.72
N THR A 304 -0.80 16.80 -5.16
CA THR A 304 0.39 16.70 -4.30
C THR A 304 0.54 17.90 -3.36
N LEU A 305 0.18 19.11 -3.83
CA LEU A 305 0.22 20.33 -3.03
C LEU A 305 -0.81 20.26 -1.89
N PHE A 306 -2.04 19.85 -2.22
CA PHE A 306 -3.10 19.70 -1.22
C PHE A 306 -2.74 18.64 -0.17
N ALA A 307 -2.20 17.48 -0.55
CA ALA A 307 -1.79 16.44 0.40
C ALA A 307 -0.73 16.94 1.42
N LYS A 308 0.25 17.74 0.96
CA LYS A 308 1.23 18.39 1.85
C LYS A 308 0.57 19.34 2.85
N LYS A 309 -0.35 20.18 2.36
CA LYS A 309 -1.07 21.15 3.19
C LYS A 309 -2.01 20.47 4.18
N LEU A 310 -2.69 19.39 3.77
CA LEU A 310 -3.51 18.56 4.63
C LEU A 310 -2.72 17.98 5.81
N ALA A 311 -1.52 17.45 5.55
CA ALA A 311 -0.64 16.95 6.60
C ALA A 311 -0.24 18.05 7.59
N VAL A 312 0.20 19.21 7.08
CA VAL A 312 0.63 20.36 7.89
C VAL A 312 -0.54 20.89 8.73
N HIS A 313 -1.72 21.06 8.15
CA HIS A 313 -2.93 21.53 8.84
C HIS A 313 -3.38 20.56 9.94
N SER A 314 -3.31 19.26 9.66
CA SER A 314 -3.60 18.19 10.63
C SER A 314 -2.45 18.01 11.64
N GLY A 315 -1.34 18.73 11.49
CA GLY A 315 -0.12 18.64 12.29
C GLY A 315 0.59 17.29 12.20
N MET A 316 0.28 16.49 11.18
CA MET A 316 0.89 15.20 10.87
C MET A 316 2.21 15.43 10.13
N ASP A 317 3.09 14.43 10.16
CA ASP A 317 4.20 14.38 9.23
C ASP A 317 3.67 13.98 7.84
N TYR A 318 4.39 14.29 6.76
CA TYR A 318 4.13 13.73 5.43
C TYR A 318 5.32 12.96 4.89
N ALA A 319 5.03 11.98 4.04
CA ALA A 319 6.01 11.31 3.19
C ALA A 319 5.41 11.12 1.80
N ILE A 320 6.17 11.48 0.78
CA ILE A 320 5.77 11.39 -0.62
C ILE A 320 6.61 10.33 -1.29
N MET A 321 5.94 9.35 -1.90
CA MET A 321 6.53 8.37 -2.80
C MET A 321 5.87 8.47 -4.18
N THR A 322 6.57 8.02 -5.22
CA THR A 322 6.01 7.95 -6.58
C THR A 322 5.87 6.48 -6.97
N GLY A 323 4.71 6.09 -7.49
CA GLY A 323 4.43 4.71 -7.87
C GLY A 323 5.37 4.18 -8.95
N GLY A 324 5.83 5.06 -9.86
CA GLY A 324 6.84 4.73 -10.86
C GLY A 324 8.19 4.28 -10.29
N ASP A 325 8.53 4.64 -9.04
CA ASP A 325 9.78 4.21 -8.39
C ASP A 325 9.74 2.76 -7.91
N VAL A 326 8.54 2.16 -7.85
CA VAL A 326 8.35 0.81 -7.31
C VAL A 326 8.82 -0.26 -8.31
N ALA A 327 8.50 -0.10 -9.59
CA ALA A 327 8.83 -1.09 -10.61
C ALA A 327 10.35 -1.30 -10.82
N PRO A 328 11.20 -0.25 -10.86
CA PRO A 328 12.65 -0.41 -10.99
C PRO A 328 13.32 -1.16 -9.82
N MET A 329 12.67 -1.27 -8.66
CA MET A 329 13.26 -1.95 -7.50
C MET A 329 13.33 -3.48 -7.64
N GLY A 330 12.56 -4.07 -8.57
CA GLY A 330 12.48 -5.52 -8.74
C GLY A 330 12.23 -6.25 -7.41
N ARG A 331 13.06 -7.26 -7.12
CA ARG A 331 13.01 -8.06 -5.88
C ARG A 331 13.14 -7.24 -4.59
N GLU A 332 13.83 -6.10 -4.62
CA GLU A 332 14.01 -5.27 -3.43
C GLU A 332 12.74 -4.46 -3.08
N GLY A 333 11.81 -4.33 -4.02
CA GLY A 333 10.57 -3.55 -3.87
C GLY A 333 9.73 -4.01 -2.67
N VAL A 334 9.61 -5.32 -2.47
CA VAL A 334 8.88 -5.92 -1.32
C VAL A 334 9.50 -5.45 0.00
N THR A 335 10.82 -5.58 0.13
CA THR A 335 11.54 -5.20 1.35
C THR A 335 11.44 -3.69 1.59
N ALA A 336 11.56 -2.89 0.53
CA ALA A 336 11.43 -1.44 0.59
C ALA A 336 10.02 -1.01 1.04
N MET A 337 8.96 -1.66 0.55
CA MET A 337 7.58 -1.44 1.00
C MET A 337 7.41 -1.76 2.49
N HIS A 338 7.90 -2.90 2.97
CA HIS A 338 7.83 -3.23 4.41
C HIS A 338 8.56 -2.17 5.25
N LYS A 339 9.78 -1.78 4.86
CA LYS A 339 10.54 -0.73 5.54
C LYS A 339 9.81 0.61 5.56
N LEU A 340 9.16 0.99 4.47
CA LEU A 340 8.37 2.23 4.38
C LEU A 340 7.24 2.25 5.41
N PHE A 341 6.44 1.18 5.49
CA PHE A 341 5.32 1.12 6.44
C PHE A 341 5.78 0.99 7.89
N ASP A 342 6.85 0.24 8.16
CA ASP A 342 7.42 0.17 9.50
C ASP A 342 7.96 1.53 9.93
N TRP A 343 8.66 2.22 9.04
CA TRP A 343 9.11 3.59 9.26
C TRP A 343 7.92 4.53 9.47
N ALA A 344 6.85 4.43 8.69
CA ALA A 344 5.63 5.22 8.86
C ALA A 344 5.01 5.07 10.25
N ASN A 345 4.93 3.83 10.74
CA ASN A 345 4.39 3.51 12.07
C ASN A 345 5.22 4.08 13.23
N THR A 346 6.49 4.43 13.01
CA THR A 346 7.32 5.07 14.04
C THR A 346 7.05 6.57 14.22
N SER A 347 6.27 7.21 13.35
CA SER A 347 5.96 8.64 13.52
C SER A 347 5.11 8.86 14.79
N ARG A 348 5.55 9.81 15.64
CA ARG A 348 4.83 10.22 16.85
C ARG A 348 3.67 11.16 16.55
N ARG A 349 3.77 11.95 15.47
CA ARG A 349 2.74 12.94 15.07
C ARG A 349 1.64 12.35 14.20
N GLY A 350 1.79 11.08 13.81
CA GLY A 350 1.05 10.47 12.71
C GLY A 350 1.67 10.87 11.37
N LEU A 351 1.59 10.00 10.37
CA LEU A 351 2.15 10.23 9.04
C LEU A 351 1.08 10.19 7.95
N LEU A 352 1.04 11.19 7.08
CA LEU A 352 0.33 11.13 5.81
C LEU A 352 1.29 10.56 4.76
N LEU A 353 1.01 9.34 4.29
CA LEU A 353 1.73 8.70 3.20
C LEU A 353 1.04 9.02 1.88
N PHE A 354 1.65 9.88 1.09
CA PHE A 354 1.17 10.26 -0.23
C PHE A 354 1.88 9.43 -1.30
N VAL A 355 1.10 8.73 -2.12
CA VAL A 355 1.57 7.91 -3.23
C VAL A 355 1.13 8.58 -4.53
N ASP A 356 2.06 9.28 -5.17
CA ASP A 356 1.83 9.88 -6.49
C ASP A 356 1.90 8.82 -7.59
N GLU A 357 1.19 9.00 -8.70
CA GLU A 357 1.13 8.03 -9.81
C GLU A 357 0.88 6.58 -9.32
N ALA A 358 -0.06 6.42 -8.40
CA ALA A 358 -0.33 5.12 -7.77
C ALA A 358 -0.80 4.08 -8.80
N ASP A 359 -1.38 4.51 -9.91
CA ASP A 359 -1.73 3.67 -11.05
C ASP A 359 -0.51 3.00 -11.72
N ALA A 360 0.71 3.48 -11.50
CA ALA A 360 1.91 2.83 -12.05
C ALA A 360 2.15 1.42 -11.49
N PHE A 361 1.71 1.12 -10.26
CA PHE A 361 1.88 -0.21 -9.65
C PHE A 361 0.59 -0.84 -9.10
N LEU A 362 -0.52 -0.09 -9.03
CA LEU A 362 -1.82 -0.59 -8.55
C LEU A 362 -2.81 -0.97 -9.66
N ARG A 363 -2.35 -1.11 -10.91
CA ARG A 363 -3.15 -1.51 -12.08
C ARG A 363 -3.75 -2.92 -11.93
N LYS A 364 -4.93 -3.13 -12.55
CA LYS A 364 -5.63 -4.43 -12.61
C LYS A 364 -4.73 -5.56 -13.10
N ARG A 365 -4.71 -6.67 -12.35
CA ARG A 365 -3.89 -7.87 -12.59
C ARG A 365 -4.08 -8.56 -13.94
N ALA A 366 -5.23 -8.34 -14.59
CA ALA A 366 -5.67 -9.09 -15.77
C ALA A 366 -5.19 -8.53 -17.12
N THR A 367 -4.78 -7.25 -17.17
CA THR A 367 -4.68 -6.53 -18.45
C THR A 367 -3.24 -6.36 -18.95
N GLU A 368 -2.22 -6.50 -18.10
CA GLU A 368 -0.81 -6.29 -18.47
C GLU A 368 0.12 -7.41 -17.98
N LYS A 369 1.22 -7.64 -18.72
CA LYS A 369 2.39 -8.44 -18.29
C LYS A 369 3.12 -7.72 -17.15
N ILE A 370 2.48 -7.64 -15.98
CA ILE A 370 3.11 -7.13 -14.76
C ILE A 370 4.19 -8.14 -14.35
N SER A 371 5.42 -7.67 -14.11
CA SER A 371 6.52 -8.48 -13.56
C SER A 371 6.08 -9.15 -12.25
N GLU A 372 6.54 -10.38 -12.02
CA GLU A 372 6.28 -11.11 -10.77
C GLU A 372 6.73 -10.31 -9.53
N ASP A 373 7.87 -9.62 -9.63
CA ASP A 373 8.41 -8.76 -8.57
C ASP A 373 7.47 -7.59 -8.23
N LEU A 374 6.85 -6.98 -9.25
CA LEU A 374 5.90 -5.89 -9.08
C LEU A 374 4.59 -6.40 -8.45
N ARG A 375 4.14 -7.60 -8.83
CA ARG A 375 2.98 -8.27 -8.19
C ARG A 375 3.27 -8.59 -6.72
N ALA A 376 4.45 -9.10 -6.40
CA ALA A 376 4.85 -9.36 -5.02
C ALA A 376 4.86 -8.06 -4.19
N THR A 377 5.38 -6.97 -4.77
CA THR A 377 5.42 -5.65 -4.11
C THR A 377 4.03 -5.05 -3.92
N LEU A 378 3.14 -5.20 -4.90
CA LEU A 378 1.71 -4.85 -4.80
C LEU A 378 1.03 -5.64 -3.66
N ASN A 379 1.25 -6.95 -3.59
CA ASN A 379 0.69 -7.78 -2.52
C ASN A 379 1.21 -7.35 -1.14
N ALA A 380 2.48 -6.96 -1.03
CA ALA A 380 3.04 -6.42 0.21
C ALA A 380 2.39 -5.08 0.61
N PHE A 381 2.16 -4.20 -0.37
CA PHE A 381 1.42 -2.96 -0.16
C PHE A 381 -0.01 -3.22 0.31
N LEU A 382 -0.72 -4.15 -0.34
CA LEU A 382 -2.05 -4.60 0.07
C LEU A 382 -2.02 -5.19 1.48
N HIS A 383 -1.06 -6.05 1.81
CA HIS A 383 -0.98 -6.60 3.17
C HIS A 383 -0.88 -5.50 4.24
N ARG A 384 -0.12 -4.43 3.99
CA ARG A 384 0.08 -3.31 4.93
C ARG A 384 -1.07 -2.31 4.99
N THR A 385 -1.93 -2.28 3.97
CA THR A 385 -3.06 -1.35 3.84
C THR A 385 -4.41 -2.03 4.05
N GLY A 386 -4.43 -3.30 4.48
CA GLY A 386 -5.66 -4.09 4.65
C GLY A 386 -6.55 -3.64 5.82
N GLN A 387 -6.03 -2.81 6.72
CA GLN A 387 -6.77 -2.25 7.85
C GLN A 387 -6.46 -0.76 7.96
N HIS A 388 -7.44 0.03 8.39
CA HIS A 388 -7.20 1.42 8.73
C HIS A 388 -6.22 1.52 9.90
N SER A 389 -5.33 2.52 9.84
CA SER A 389 -4.30 2.73 10.84
C SER A 389 -4.60 4.00 11.65
N ASN A 390 -4.29 3.98 12.95
CA ASN A 390 -4.24 5.19 13.77
C ASN A 390 -2.87 5.88 13.73
N LYS A 391 -1.89 5.29 13.02
CA LYS A 391 -0.52 5.81 12.91
C LYS A 391 -0.28 6.54 11.60
N PHE A 392 -0.87 6.07 10.52
CA PHE A 392 -0.70 6.70 9.21
C PHE A 392 -2.01 6.80 8.45
N MET A 393 -2.10 7.83 7.60
CA MET A 393 -3.16 8.06 6.65
C MET A 393 -2.61 7.79 5.25
N LEU A 394 -3.31 7.00 4.44
CA LEU A 394 -2.94 6.77 3.05
C LEU A 394 -3.66 7.77 2.13
N VAL A 395 -2.91 8.46 1.29
CA VAL A 395 -3.45 9.30 0.23
C VAL A 395 -2.85 8.86 -1.10
N LEU A 396 -3.69 8.37 -2.00
CA LEU A 396 -3.29 7.93 -3.33
C LEU A 396 -3.61 9.01 -4.34
N ALA A 397 -2.73 9.24 -5.31
CA ALA A 397 -3.01 10.08 -6.47
C ALA A 397 -2.90 9.27 -7.76
N SER A 398 -3.86 9.46 -8.67
CA SER A 398 -3.87 8.79 -9.97
C SER A 398 -4.54 9.63 -11.04
N ASN A 399 -4.12 9.47 -12.28
CA ASN A 399 -4.79 10.09 -13.43
C ASN A 399 -5.88 9.17 -14.01
N GLN A 400 -5.86 7.87 -13.68
CA GLN A 400 -6.69 6.83 -14.28
C GLN A 400 -7.32 5.95 -13.17
N PRO A 401 -8.32 6.44 -12.43
CA PRO A 401 -8.91 5.72 -11.30
C PRO A 401 -9.60 4.39 -11.71
N GLU A 402 -10.08 4.29 -12.95
CA GLU A 402 -10.76 3.09 -13.47
C GLU A 402 -9.84 1.86 -13.59
N GLN A 403 -8.52 2.07 -13.60
CA GLN A 403 -7.52 1.02 -13.73
C GLN A 403 -7.14 0.37 -12.40
N PHE A 404 -7.61 0.89 -11.27
CA PHE A 404 -7.31 0.29 -9.97
C PHE A 404 -7.92 -1.10 -9.82
N ASP A 405 -7.19 -1.98 -9.17
CA ASP A 405 -7.69 -3.28 -8.73
C ASP A 405 -8.86 -3.12 -7.75
N TRP A 406 -9.84 -4.01 -7.83
CA TRP A 406 -11.01 -4.00 -6.94
C TRP A 406 -10.60 -4.06 -5.45
N ALA A 407 -9.49 -4.74 -5.15
CA ALA A 407 -8.98 -4.86 -3.79
C ALA A 407 -8.48 -3.52 -3.21
N ILE A 408 -8.12 -2.54 -4.06
CA ILE A 408 -7.75 -1.19 -3.65
C ILE A 408 -9.00 -0.34 -3.43
N ASN A 409 -9.99 -0.46 -4.31
CA ASN A 409 -11.25 0.30 -4.20
C ASN A 409 -11.99 0.04 -2.89
N ASP A 410 -12.00 -1.21 -2.42
CA ASP A 410 -12.60 -1.59 -1.12
C ASP A 410 -11.94 -0.91 0.10
N ARG A 411 -10.73 -0.36 -0.08
CA ARG A 411 -9.90 0.19 1.01
C ARG A 411 -9.81 1.72 0.98
N ILE A 412 -10.43 2.34 -0.02
CA ILE A 412 -10.50 3.78 -0.17
C ILE A 412 -11.84 4.22 0.43
N ASP A 413 -11.79 5.08 1.44
CA ASP A 413 -12.99 5.60 2.09
C ASP A 413 -13.57 6.81 1.34
N GLU A 414 -12.70 7.63 0.74
CA GLU A 414 -13.08 8.88 0.07
C GLU A 414 -12.37 9.03 -1.27
N MET A 415 -13.13 9.38 -2.31
CA MET A 415 -12.62 9.68 -3.65
C MET A 415 -12.87 11.15 -4.00
N VAL A 416 -11.81 11.90 -4.30
CA VAL A 416 -11.85 13.34 -4.60
C VAL A 416 -11.34 13.60 -6.01
N ASN A 417 -12.18 14.21 -6.84
CA ASN A 417 -11.80 14.61 -8.20
C ASN A 417 -11.17 16.01 -8.21
N PHE A 418 -10.04 16.16 -8.88
CA PHE A 418 -9.33 17.41 -9.13
C PHE A 418 -9.32 17.69 -10.63
N ASP A 419 -10.36 18.40 -11.09
CA ASP A 419 -10.51 18.82 -12.48
C ASP A 419 -9.61 20.01 -12.83
N LEU A 420 -9.55 20.33 -14.13
CA LEU A 420 -8.90 21.55 -14.61
C LEU A 420 -9.65 22.80 -14.13
N PRO A 421 -8.93 23.91 -13.85
CA PRO A 421 -9.54 25.10 -13.30
C PRO A 421 -10.47 25.79 -14.32
N GLN A 422 -11.66 26.16 -13.86
CA GLN A 422 -12.63 26.97 -14.59
C GLN A 422 -12.19 28.43 -14.67
N LEU A 423 -12.88 29.26 -15.47
CA LEU A 423 -12.50 30.66 -15.70
C LEU A 423 -12.31 31.45 -14.39
N GLU A 424 -13.25 31.33 -13.45
CA GLU A 424 -13.19 32.01 -12.15
C GLU A 424 -11.98 31.57 -11.32
N GLU A 425 -11.65 30.28 -11.34
CA GLU A 425 -10.51 29.69 -10.64
C GLU A 425 -9.19 30.08 -11.29
N ARG A 426 -9.12 30.11 -12.63
CA ARG A 426 -7.96 30.61 -13.37
C ARG A 426 -7.72 32.08 -13.06
N GLU A 427 -8.76 32.90 -12.97
CA GLU A 427 -8.62 34.29 -12.58
C GLU A 427 -8.07 34.43 -11.16
N ARG A 428 -8.59 33.65 -10.19
CA ARG A 428 -8.06 33.60 -8.82
C ARG A 428 -6.60 33.14 -8.78
N LEU A 429 -6.23 32.11 -9.55
CA LEU A 429 -4.85 31.62 -9.66
C LEU A 429 -3.91 32.68 -10.24
N VAL A 430 -4.30 33.31 -11.35
CA VAL A 430 -3.52 34.36 -12.00
C VAL A 430 -3.31 35.54 -11.05
N ARG A 431 -4.36 36.00 -10.35
CA ARG A 431 -4.25 37.06 -9.34
C ARG A 431 -3.30 36.67 -8.21
N MET A 432 -3.41 35.44 -7.69
CA MET A 432 -2.55 34.93 -6.63
C MET A 432 -1.08 34.91 -7.06
N TYR A 433 -0.76 34.35 -8.23
CA TYR A 433 0.62 34.31 -8.72
C TYR A 433 1.16 35.69 -9.08
N PHE A 434 0.31 36.58 -9.60
CA PHE A 434 0.70 37.96 -9.89
C PHE A 434 1.07 38.71 -8.61
N ASP A 435 0.29 38.54 -7.54
CA ASP A 435 0.62 39.11 -6.23
C ASP A 435 1.98 38.59 -5.71
N GLN A 436 2.17 37.27 -5.76
CA GLN A 436 3.38 36.62 -5.26
C GLN A 436 4.64 36.96 -6.08
N HIS A 437 4.56 37.00 -7.41
CA HIS A 437 5.73 37.13 -8.29
C HIS A 437 5.98 38.55 -8.81
N VAL A 438 4.98 39.44 -8.79
CA VAL A 438 5.10 40.81 -9.31
C VAL A 438 4.92 41.85 -8.21
N LEU A 439 3.81 41.81 -7.47
CA LEU A 439 3.49 42.86 -6.49
C LEU A 439 4.34 42.81 -5.22
N GLN A 440 4.53 41.63 -4.62
CA GLN A 440 5.38 41.47 -3.44
C GLN A 440 6.83 41.90 -3.73
N PRO A 441 7.50 41.42 -4.81
CA PRO A 441 8.84 41.90 -5.15
C PRO A 441 8.91 43.39 -5.46
N ALA A 442 7.89 43.97 -6.11
CA ALA A 442 7.83 45.41 -6.39
C ALA A 442 7.70 46.27 -5.13
N THR A 443 7.08 45.73 -4.08
CA THR A 443 6.78 46.46 -2.83
C THR A 443 7.88 46.26 -1.77
N GLU A 444 8.46 45.06 -1.69
CA GLU A 444 9.48 44.68 -0.69
C GLU A 444 10.92 44.84 -1.21
N GLY A 445 11.12 44.90 -2.52
CA GLY A 445 12.44 45.02 -3.15
C GLY A 445 13.13 46.38 -2.96
N LYS A 446 14.46 46.40 -3.07
CA LYS A 446 15.29 47.64 -3.03
C LYS A 446 14.99 48.63 -4.17
N GLN A 447 14.34 48.18 -5.24
CA GLN A 447 13.85 49.01 -6.33
C GLN A 447 12.32 48.95 -6.35
N ARG A 448 11.67 50.03 -5.91
CA ARG A 448 10.23 50.21 -6.09
C ARG A 448 9.96 50.37 -7.58
N LEU A 449 9.41 49.34 -8.21
CA LEU A 449 8.92 49.43 -9.58
C LEU A 449 7.78 50.45 -9.60
N LYS A 450 7.86 51.47 -10.47
CA LYS A 450 6.72 52.36 -10.74
C LYS A 450 5.66 51.53 -11.46
N LEU A 451 4.75 50.96 -10.69
CA LEU A 451 3.53 50.34 -11.19
C LEU A 451 2.81 51.38 -12.06
N ALA A 452 2.83 51.20 -13.38
CA ALA A 452 2.07 52.04 -14.29
C ALA A 452 0.59 52.00 -13.90
N GLN A 453 -0.17 53.06 -14.17
CA GLN A 453 -1.63 53.11 -13.94
C GLN A 453 -2.36 52.13 -14.86
N PHE A 454 -2.25 50.84 -14.56
CA PHE A 454 -2.81 49.78 -15.34
C PHE A 454 -3.75 48.95 -14.46
N ASP A 455 -4.91 48.61 -15.01
CA ASP A 455 -5.93 47.87 -14.29
C ASP A 455 -5.55 46.38 -14.22
N TYR A 456 -4.87 46.02 -13.12
CA TYR A 456 -4.42 44.66 -12.84
C TYR A 456 -5.57 43.65 -12.87
N GLY A 457 -6.75 44.04 -12.37
CA GLY A 457 -7.93 43.18 -12.37
C GLY A 457 -8.31 42.78 -13.78
N LYS A 458 -8.43 43.77 -14.68
CA LYS A 458 -8.75 43.51 -16.10
C LYS A 458 -7.73 42.62 -16.79
N LYS A 459 -6.44 42.80 -16.51
CA LYS A 459 -5.40 41.98 -17.14
C LYS A 459 -5.36 40.56 -16.62
N CYS A 460 -5.57 40.37 -15.32
CA CYS A 460 -5.73 39.04 -14.76
C CYS A 460 -6.92 38.31 -15.40
N SER A 461 -8.06 38.99 -15.58
CA SER A 461 -9.22 38.42 -16.29
C SER A 461 -8.92 38.12 -17.77
N GLU A 462 -8.18 38.98 -18.46
CA GLU A 462 -7.76 38.75 -19.85
C GLU A 462 -6.84 37.52 -19.96
N ILE A 463 -5.82 37.43 -19.11
CA ILE A 463 -4.91 36.28 -19.05
C ILE A 463 -5.67 35.00 -18.70
N ALA A 464 -6.64 35.05 -17.76
CA ALA A 464 -7.46 33.90 -17.40
C ALA A 464 -8.32 33.36 -18.56
N ARG A 465 -8.73 34.23 -19.49
CA ARG A 465 -9.39 33.83 -20.75
C ARG A 465 -8.42 33.19 -21.74
N LEU A 466 -7.19 33.72 -21.83
CA LEU A 466 -6.15 33.19 -22.71
C LEU A 466 -5.56 31.85 -22.24
N THR A 467 -5.68 31.52 -20.95
CA THR A 467 -5.18 30.27 -20.36
C THR A 467 -6.23 29.15 -20.28
N GLU A 468 -7.23 29.18 -21.17
CA GLU A 468 -8.23 28.11 -21.24
C GLU A 468 -7.59 26.74 -21.47
N GLY A 469 -8.03 25.74 -20.71
CA GLY A 469 -7.49 24.37 -20.77
C GLY A 469 -6.16 24.16 -20.01
N MET A 470 -5.51 25.22 -19.52
CA MET A 470 -4.28 25.08 -18.76
C MET A 470 -4.54 24.60 -17.32
N SER A 471 -3.67 23.73 -16.85
CA SER A 471 -3.58 23.28 -15.46
C SER A 471 -2.99 24.36 -14.55
N GLY A 472 -3.21 24.22 -13.24
CA GLY A 472 -2.63 25.14 -12.24
C GLY A 472 -1.09 25.18 -12.29
N ARG A 473 -0.44 24.07 -12.64
CA ARG A 473 1.01 24.00 -12.85
C ARG A 473 1.46 24.82 -14.07
N GLU A 474 0.77 24.73 -15.19
CA GLU A 474 1.10 25.49 -16.40
C GLU A 474 0.91 26.99 -16.18
N ILE A 475 -0.18 27.39 -15.50
CA ILE A 475 -0.41 28.79 -15.11
C ILE A 475 0.70 29.28 -14.16
N SER A 476 1.13 28.46 -13.21
CA SER A 476 2.26 28.79 -12.33
C SER A 476 3.57 29.00 -13.10
N GLN A 477 3.87 28.12 -14.05
CA GLN A 477 5.06 28.24 -14.90
C GLN A 477 5.04 29.51 -15.75
N LEU A 478 3.86 29.85 -16.30
CA LEU A 478 3.65 31.10 -17.02
C LEU A 478 3.87 32.32 -16.12
N ALA A 479 3.43 32.26 -14.87
CA ALA A 479 3.63 33.35 -13.92
C ALA A 479 5.10 33.53 -13.48
N VAL A 480 5.87 32.44 -13.37
CA VAL A 480 7.32 32.53 -13.11
C VAL A 480 8.05 33.27 -14.24
N ALA A 481 7.59 33.13 -15.49
CA ALA A 481 8.17 33.86 -16.61
C ALA A 481 7.95 35.39 -16.52
N TRP A 482 6.90 35.85 -15.83
CA TRP A 482 6.67 37.29 -15.59
C TRP A 482 7.69 37.92 -14.64
N GLN A 483 8.36 37.12 -13.81
CA GLN A 483 9.39 37.64 -12.91
C GLN A 483 10.71 37.92 -13.64
N VAL A 484 10.92 37.26 -14.79
CA VAL A 484 12.15 37.36 -15.59
C VAL A 484 12.03 38.42 -16.69
N SER A 485 10.79 38.73 -17.11
CA SER A 485 10.46 39.72 -18.15
C SER A 485 10.27 41.10 -17.53
#